data_AF-A0A7R9SMH8-F1
#
_entry.id   AF-A0A7R9SMH8-F1
#
_cell.length_a   1.000
_cell.length_b   1.000
_cell.length_c   1.000
_cell.angle_alpha   90.00
_cell.angle_beta   90.00
_cell.angle_gamma   90.00
#
_symmetry.space_group_name_H-M   'P 1'
#
loop_
_entity.id
_entity.type
_entity.pdbx_description
1 polymer ?
#
loop_
_entity_poly.entity_id
_entity_poly.type
_entity_poly.pdbx_seq_one_letter_code
_entity_poly.pdbx_strand_id
1 'polypeptide(L)'
;KFLDMANDRSSILTNINSKIESKTPFMSLEYFCPTNVEKYDELWDCITVLSSYNPVFCSITCQGPKKRAIITPTELASRIIHCFGLDCILHVTGLYHNKSKVLEILKVCKDNKISGVLALRGDMVQNHQDVGFSHASELVRCIASQRSNLIIGVAGYPVGHPESRSLEEDISYMKKKVEAGADFVISQFFFQTEDFETFLSNCRSTIINALILPGFLLYSSYDQLTGILDRAEMSLPEHIRLILEPIRHNDNAVKNFCIDHTAEMIKSLLYKDITLGVHFFTLNRSDILVNVAAQCGFHVHAIKLTATKHISTNSTQDDLSSRIFVNSSGRVIKLDDNLERCCSPEPGEGGDLISKLTGILHHTEYENELCILFAKLSKLGVCVVNYQKSVKKHSQEGDVVYQKGFCELITNMSNSKCLENIIANYKNIYYCIYSLPENKIVNMVPNISVTWLQSPGRVTESLLHFDPLHYKMLTFSRMQGFMNGKTTDKDVCFMLLVEKTMNSTSCLLGMLEKYINGKTTT
;
A
#
# COMPACT_ATOMS: atom_id res chain seq x y z
N LYS A 1 -21.75 -0.77 29.15
CA LYS A 1 -21.10 0.53 29.52
C LYS A 1 -19.93 0.92 28.59
N PHE A 2 -19.88 0.42 27.35
CA PHE A 2 -18.82 0.75 26.37
C PHE A 2 -19.27 1.75 25.27
N LEU A 3 -20.47 2.33 25.41
CA LEU A 3 -21.14 3.03 24.29
C LEU A 3 -21.28 4.55 24.44
N ASP A 4 -20.73 5.20 25.47
CA ASP A 4 -20.79 6.67 25.56
C ASP A 4 -19.47 7.27 26.04
N MET A 5 -18.56 7.47 25.08
CA MET A 5 -17.51 8.50 25.14
C MET A 5 -17.27 9.01 23.72
N ALA A 6 -18.05 10.02 23.35
CA ALA A 6 -18.05 10.65 22.03
C ALA A 6 -16.78 11.47 21.75
N ASN A 7 -16.49 11.51 20.44
CA ASN A 7 -15.61 12.41 19.70
C ASN A 7 -14.10 12.10 19.69
N ASP A 8 -13.65 11.68 18.49
CA ASP A 8 -12.27 11.81 17.98
C ASP A 8 -11.26 10.72 18.39
N ARG A 9 -11.62 9.43 18.23
CA ARG A 9 -10.65 8.32 18.19
C ARG A 9 -10.61 7.73 16.77
N SER A 10 -9.41 7.39 16.29
CA SER A 10 -9.13 7.15 14.86
C SER A 10 -10.05 6.10 14.19
N SER A 11 -10.17 6.19 12.86
CA SER A 11 -10.87 5.24 11.98
C SER A 11 -10.54 3.78 12.29
N ILE A 12 -9.33 3.50 12.77
CA ILE A 12 -8.86 2.14 13.11
C ILE A 12 -9.77 1.50 14.16
N LEU A 13 -9.96 2.11 15.34
CA LEU A 13 -10.74 1.47 16.41
C LEU A 13 -12.22 1.30 16.01
N THR A 14 -12.76 2.25 15.25
CA THR A 14 -14.11 2.16 14.70
C THR A 14 -14.23 0.99 13.72
N ASN A 15 -13.26 0.84 12.81
CA ASN A 15 -13.21 -0.26 11.84
C ASN A 15 -13.04 -1.62 12.54
N ILE A 16 -12.16 -1.71 13.54
CA ILE A 16 -11.99 -2.89 14.39
C ILE A 16 -13.32 -3.26 15.06
N ASN A 17 -13.97 -2.30 15.73
CA ASN A 17 -15.23 -2.56 16.43
C ASN A 17 -16.32 -3.03 15.47
N SER A 18 -16.44 -2.38 14.30
CA SER A 18 -17.39 -2.80 13.26
C SER A 18 -17.14 -4.24 12.79
N LYS A 19 -15.87 -4.63 12.61
CA LYS A 19 -15.50 -6.01 12.22
C LYS A 19 -15.76 -7.02 13.33
N ILE A 20 -15.53 -6.64 14.59
CA ILE A 20 -15.87 -7.47 15.75
C ILE A 20 -17.40 -7.69 15.83
N GLU A 21 -18.18 -6.62 15.69
CA GLU A 21 -19.65 -6.66 15.69
C GLU A 21 -20.20 -7.52 14.55
N SER A 22 -19.61 -7.43 13.34
CA SER A 22 -20.00 -8.22 12.19
C SER A 22 -19.35 -9.62 12.14
N LYS A 23 -18.62 -10.02 13.18
CA LYS A 23 -17.85 -11.28 13.25
C LYS A 23 -16.99 -11.54 12.01
N THR A 24 -16.41 -10.49 11.45
CA THR A 24 -15.62 -10.56 10.23
C THR A 24 -14.14 -10.60 10.60
N PRO A 25 -13.41 -11.69 10.25
CA PRO A 25 -11.97 -11.75 10.46
C PRO A 25 -11.24 -10.59 9.80
N PHE A 26 -10.16 -10.13 10.44
CA PHE A 26 -9.38 -9.01 9.92
C PHE A 26 -7.90 -9.16 10.22
N MET A 27 -7.10 -8.41 9.45
CA MET A 27 -5.65 -8.42 9.58
C MET A 27 -5.08 -7.01 9.68
N SER A 28 -3.88 -6.95 10.24
CA SER A 28 -2.98 -5.80 10.19
C SER A 28 -1.59 -6.29 9.79
N LEU A 29 -0.79 -5.40 9.20
CA LEU A 29 0.48 -5.74 8.57
C LEU A 29 1.62 -4.91 9.15
N GLU A 30 2.80 -5.50 9.32
CA GLU A 30 4.02 -4.80 9.68
C GLU A 30 5.02 -4.75 8.51
N TYR A 31 5.59 -3.56 8.30
CA TYR A 31 6.62 -3.30 7.28
C TYR A 31 7.89 -2.71 7.90
N PHE A 32 9.03 -3.06 7.28
CA PHE A 32 10.36 -2.59 7.67
C PHE A 32 10.90 -1.57 6.68
N CYS A 33 11.49 -0.50 7.20
CA CYS A 33 12.13 0.48 6.32
C CYS A 33 13.38 -0.14 5.65
N PRO A 34 13.51 -0.12 4.32
CA PRO A 34 14.60 -0.75 3.60
C PRO A 34 15.92 -0.01 3.81
N THR A 35 17.02 -0.74 3.67
CA THR A 35 18.40 -0.23 3.83
C THR A 35 19.15 -0.05 2.51
N ASN A 36 18.58 -0.53 1.40
CA ASN A 36 19.09 -0.38 0.04
C ASN A 36 17.91 -0.33 -0.96
N VAL A 37 18.20 0.02 -2.21
CA VAL A 37 17.21 0.21 -3.28
C VAL A 37 16.49 -1.09 -3.65
N GLU A 38 17.21 -2.21 -3.76
CA GLU A 38 16.60 -3.52 -4.06
C GLU A 38 15.50 -3.91 -3.06
N LYS A 39 15.76 -3.76 -1.76
CA LYS A 39 14.76 -4.05 -0.70
C LYS A 39 13.63 -3.03 -0.65
N TYR A 40 13.84 -1.85 -1.23
CA TYR A 40 12.79 -0.84 -1.34
C TYR A 40 11.79 -1.23 -2.43
N ASP A 41 12.26 -1.74 -3.56
CA ASP A 41 11.38 -2.27 -4.61
C ASP A 41 10.59 -3.48 -4.09
N GLU A 42 11.25 -4.43 -3.40
CA GLU A 42 10.57 -5.57 -2.76
C GLU A 42 9.49 -5.13 -1.77
N LEU A 43 9.75 -4.09 -0.98
CA LEU A 43 8.76 -3.50 -0.07
C LEU A 43 7.55 -2.94 -0.84
N TRP A 44 7.77 -2.22 -1.94
CA TRP A 44 6.67 -1.65 -2.72
C TRP A 44 5.82 -2.69 -3.43
N ASP A 45 6.45 -3.73 -3.97
CA ASP A 45 5.74 -4.88 -4.53
C ASP A 45 4.88 -5.54 -3.45
N CYS A 46 5.45 -5.72 -2.25
CA CYS A 46 4.75 -6.27 -1.11
C CYS A 46 3.55 -5.40 -0.68
N ILE A 47 3.73 -4.10 -0.48
CA ILE A 47 2.64 -3.17 -0.13
C ILE A 47 1.55 -3.18 -1.21
N THR A 48 1.94 -3.13 -2.49
CA THR A 48 0.99 -3.09 -3.60
C THR A 48 0.10 -4.32 -3.59
N VAL A 49 0.68 -5.52 -3.49
CA VAL A 49 -0.08 -6.78 -3.42
C VAL A 49 -0.95 -6.83 -2.17
N LEU A 50 -0.38 -6.54 -1.00
CA LEU A 50 -1.08 -6.74 0.27
C LEU A 50 -2.12 -5.66 0.57
N SER A 51 -2.03 -4.48 -0.06
CA SER A 51 -3.06 -3.42 0.03
C SER A 51 -4.43 -3.90 -0.46
N SER A 52 -4.44 -4.88 -1.37
CA SER A 52 -5.66 -5.48 -1.91
C SER A 52 -6.46 -6.26 -0.86
N TYR A 53 -5.84 -6.67 0.25
CA TYR A 53 -6.54 -7.29 1.39
C TYR A 53 -7.16 -6.28 2.35
N ASN A 54 -7.03 -4.98 2.08
CA ASN A 54 -7.59 -3.88 2.87
C ASN A 54 -7.31 -4.06 4.40
N PRO A 55 -6.03 -4.16 4.80
CA PRO A 55 -5.67 -4.33 6.21
C PRO A 55 -6.22 -3.18 7.04
N VAL A 56 -6.62 -3.47 8.28
CA VAL A 56 -7.22 -2.47 9.16
C VAL A 56 -6.23 -1.36 9.53
N PHE A 57 -4.95 -1.71 9.61
CA PHE A 57 -3.85 -0.77 9.67
C PHE A 57 -2.54 -1.42 9.22
N CYS A 58 -1.58 -0.60 8.82
CA CYS A 58 -0.19 -0.97 8.60
C CYS A 58 0.67 -0.36 9.72
N SER A 59 1.59 -1.14 10.28
CA SER A 59 2.57 -0.68 11.26
C SER A 59 3.94 -0.57 10.61
N ILE A 60 4.63 0.53 10.87
CA ILE A 60 5.94 0.81 10.27
C ILE A 60 7.00 0.79 11.35
N THR A 61 7.96 -0.12 11.21
CA THR A 61 9.02 -0.28 12.21
C THR A 61 9.97 0.90 12.23
N CYS A 62 10.42 1.24 13.43
CA CYS A 62 11.50 2.19 13.66
C CYS A 62 12.74 1.35 14.00
N GLN A 63 13.67 1.31 13.06
CA GLN A 63 14.96 0.68 13.33
C GLN A 63 15.72 1.54 14.34
N GLY A 64 16.34 0.89 15.33
CA GLY A 64 17.22 1.56 16.27
C GLY A 64 18.36 2.33 15.58
N PRO A 65 19.18 3.06 16.36
CA PRO A 65 20.10 4.09 15.85
C PRO A 65 21.18 3.59 14.87
N LYS A 66 21.38 2.27 14.75
CA LYS A 66 22.46 1.66 13.96
C LYS A 66 22.16 1.48 12.46
N LYS A 67 20.90 1.55 12.03
CA LYS A 67 20.54 1.28 10.61
C LYS A 67 20.01 2.54 9.94
N ARG A 68 20.76 3.03 8.94
CA ARG A 68 20.31 4.13 8.08
C ARG A 68 19.39 3.56 7.00
N ALA A 69 18.09 3.72 7.18
CA ALA A 69 17.12 3.43 6.14
C ALA A 69 17.19 4.46 5.01
N ILE A 70 16.85 4.06 3.79
CA ILE A 70 16.80 4.98 2.63
C ILE A 70 15.52 5.83 2.60
N ILE A 71 14.49 5.39 3.34
CA ILE A 71 13.22 6.09 3.56
C ILE A 71 12.91 6.10 5.05
N THR A 72 12.41 7.23 5.56
CA THR A 72 12.04 7.33 6.98
C THR A 72 10.71 6.61 7.27
N PRO A 73 10.47 6.11 8.50
CA PRO A 73 9.20 5.49 8.86
C PRO A 73 7.98 6.39 8.59
N THR A 74 8.11 7.69 8.91
CA THR A 74 7.09 8.69 8.62
C THR A 74 6.82 8.83 7.12
N GLU A 75 7.87 8.92 6.30
CA GLU A 75 7.72 9.08 4.86
C GLU A 75 7.08 7.84 4.24
N LEU A 76 7.46 6.64 4.69
CA LEU A 76 6.84 5.40 4.24
C LEU A 76 5.35 5.35 4.63
N ALA A 77 5.00 5.65 5.88
CA ALA A 77 3.61 5.71 6.33
C ALA A 77 2.80 6.73 5.53
N SER A 78 3.34 7.93 5.31
CA SER A 78 2.68 8.98 4.53
C SER A 78 2.40 8.50 3.11
N ARG A 79 3.37 7.85 2.44
CA ARG A 79 3.15 7.29 1.11
C ARG A 79 2.09 6.18 1.10
N ILE A 80 2.08 5.29 2.09
CA ILE A 80 1.06 4.24 2.19
C ILE A 80 -0.35 4.85 2.32
N ILE A 81 -0.51 5.86 3.20
CA ILE A 81 -1.77 6.57 3.39
C ILE A 81 -2.22 7.24 2.09
N HIS A 82 -1.33 7.96 1.39
CA HIS A 82 -1.69 8.73 0.20
C HIS A 82 -1.92 7.86 -1.05
N CYS A 83 -1.14 6.80 -1.23
CA CYS A 83 -1.23 5.93 -2.41
C CYS A 83 -2.32 4.86 -2.28
N PHE A 84 -2.54 4.33 -1.08
CA PHE A 84 -3.44 3.18 -0.86
C PHE A 84 -4.63 3.49 0.05
N GLY A 85 -4.67 4.67 0.69
CA GLY A 85 -5.74 5.02 1.63
C GLY A 85 -5.75 4.18 2.90
N LEU A 86 -4.63 3.51 3.22
CA LEU A 86 -4.51 2.63 4.37
C LEU A 86 -4.06 3.39 5.61
N ASP A 87 -4.71 3.12 6.72
CA ASP A 87 -4.35 3.64 8.03
C ASP A 87 -2.96 3.14 8.46
N CYS A 88 -2.12 4.03 8.97
CA CYS A 88 -0.77 3.67 9.42
C CYS A 88 -0.52 4.03 10.89
N ILE A 89 0.28 3.20 11.56
CA ILE A 89 0.86 3.47 12.88
C ILE A 89 2.39 3.42 12.82
N LEU A 90 3.06 4.29 13.57
CA LEU A 90 4.53 4.30 13.65
C LEU A 90 5.03 3.63 14.93
N HIS A 91 6.06 2.81 14.81
CA HIS A 91 6.78 2.35 16.00
C HIS A 91 7.57 3.52 16.59
N VAL A 92 7.47 3.70 17.90
CA VAL A 92 8.23 4.72 18.64
C VAL A 92 8.90 4.04 19.82
N THR A 93 10.23 4.09 19.85
CA THR A 93 11.05 3.47 20.89
C THR A 93 11.46 4.49 21.95
N GLY A 94 11.17 4.19 23.22
CA GLY A 94 11.36 5.09 24.35
C GLY A 94 12.82 5.37 24.69
N LEU A 95 13.71 4.37 24.63
CA LEU A 95 15.12 4.53 25.04
C LEU A 95 15.87 5.60 24.23
N TYR A 96 15.56 5.71 22.94
CA TYR A 96 16.29 6.58 22.00
C TYR A 96 15.66 7.97 21.82
N HIS A 97 14.46 8.21 22.37
CA HIS A 97 13.73 9.45 22.14
C HIS A 97 13.35 10.11 23.47
N ASN A 98 13.94 11.28 23.72
CA ASN A 98 13.51 12.12 24.84
C ASN A 98 12.10 12.70 24.58
N LYS A 99 11.50 13.29 25.62
CA LYS A 99 10.17 13.89 25.56
C LYS A 99 10.02 14.87 24.39
N SER A 100 10.98 15.77 24.18
CA SER A 100 10.91 16.76 23.10
C SER A 100 10.83 16.09 21.72
N LYS A 101 11.63 15.04 21.49
CA LYS A 101 11.63 14.34 20.22
C LYS A 101 10.35 13.53 19.99
N VAL A 102 9.80 12.93 21.05
CA VAL A 102 8.49 12.28 20.98
C VAL A 102 7.40 13.30 20.58
N LEU A 103 7.38 14.49 21.17
CA LEU A 103 6.40 15.53 20.80
C LEU A 103 6.52 15.97 19.33
N GLU A 104 7.74 16.05 18.80
CA GLU A 104 7.99 16.31 17.38
C GLU A 104 7.42 15.18 16.50
N ILE A 105 7.65 13.91 16.87
CA ILE A 105 7.08 12.76 16.17
C ILE A 105 5.56 12.81 16.19
N LEU A 106 4.93 13.11 17.33
CA LEU A 106 3.46 13.20 17.42
C LEU A 106 2.89 14.32 16.55
N LYS A 107 3.58 15.46 16.45
CA LYS A 107 3.21 16.54 15.54
C LYS A 107 3.30 16.07 14.08
N VAL A 108 4.40 15.41 13.72
CA VAL A 108 4.59 14.83 12.39
C VAL A 108 3.51 13.80 12.05
N CYS A 109 3.11 12.97 13.01
CA CYS A 109 1.99 12.03 12.83
C CYS A 109 0.70 12.77 12.48
N LYS A 110 0.36 13.82 13.24
CA LYS A 110 -0.84 14.62 13.00
C LYS A 110 -0.81 15.28 11.63
N ASP A 111 0.31 15.90 11.25
CA ASP A 111 0.46 16.63 9.99
C ASP A 111 0.37 15.69 8.77
N ASN A 112 0.73 14.41 8.94
CA ASN A 112 0.70 13.39 7.88
C ASN A 112 -0.50 12.42 7.97
N LYS A 113 -1.51 12.71 8.81
CA LYS A 113 -2.69 11.86 9.02
C LYS A 113 -2.34 10.42 9.44
N ILE A 114 -1.22 10.24 10.13
CA ILE A 114 -0.84 8.96 10.72
C ILE A 114 -1.75 8.73 11.92
N SER A 115 -2.36 7.56 11.98
CA SER A 115 -3.50 7.27 12.84
C SER A 115 -3.10 6.89 14.27
N GLY A 116 -1.84 6.53 14.50
CA GLY A 116 -1.36 6.14 15.81
C GLY A 116 0.12 5.80 15.90
N VAL A 117 0.50 5.28 17.06
CA VAL A 117 1.86 4.86 17.39
C VAL A 117 1.85 3.52 18.14
N LEU A 118 2.85 2.68 17.88
CA LEU A 118 3.18 1.52 18.70
C LEU A 118 4.29 1.93 19.66
N ALA A 119 3.96 2.12 20.94
CA ALA A 119 4.90 2.55 21.96
C ALA A 119 5.72 1.36 22.48
N LEU A 120 7.02 1.39 22.19
CA LEU A 120 7.98 0.35 22.51
C LEU A 120 9.06 0.90 23.44
N ARG A 121 9.72 0.03 24.21
CA ARG A 121 10.92 0.43 24.97
C ARG A 121 12.08 0.67 24.00
N GLY A 122 12.30 -0.29 23.10
CA GLY A 122 13.53 -0.41 22.32
C GLY A 122 14.53 -1.36 23.01
N ASP A 123 15.50 -1.82 22.24
CA ASP A 123 16.53 -2.76 22.71
C ASP A 123 17.76 -2.01 23.21
N MET A 124 18.46 -2.58 24.19
CA MET A 124 19.72 -1.98 24.64
C MET A 124 20.79 -2.14 23.57
N VAL A 125 21.44 -1.03 23.20
CA VAL A 125 22.49 -1.03 22.17
C VAL A 125 23.81 -0.64 22.82
N GLN A 126 24.80 -1.53 22.75
CA GLN A 126 26.15 -1.23 23.26
C GLN A 126 26.68 0.09 22.67
N ASN A 127 27.23 0.94 23.56
CA ASN A 127 27.78 2.27 23.27
C ASN A 127 26.75 3.30 22.76
N HIS A 128 25.44 3.05 22.95
CA HIS A 128 24.41 4.06 22.76
C HIS A 128 23.99 4.61 24.12
N GLN A 129 23.83 5.93 24.21
CA GLN A 129 23.34 6.57 25.41
C GLN A 129 21.82 6.62 25.38
N ASP A 130 21.18 6.02 26.38
CA ASP A 130 19.73 6.15 26.57
C ASP A 130 19.41 7.58 27.00
N VAL A 131 18.49 8.21 26.28
CA VAL A 131 18.15 9.64 26.47
C VAL A 131 16.66 9.85 26.75
N GLY A 132 15.87 8.78 26.75
CA GLY A 132 14.43 8.85 26.86
C GLY A 132 13.85 8.07 28.03
N PHE A 133 12.92 7.19 27.72
CA PHE A 133 12.05 6.49 28.67
C PHE A 133 12.59 5.08 28.96
N SER A 134 12.77 4.74 30.23
CA SER A 134 13.30 3.43 30.64
C SER A 134 12.26 2.31 30.44
N HIS A 135 10.97 2.65 30.53
CA HIS A 135 9.87 1.73 30.30
C HIS A 135 8.89 2.27 29.27
N ALA A 136 8.35 1.38 28.44
CA ALA A 136 7.33 1.74 27.45
C ALA A 136 6.05 2.34 28.09
N SER A 137 5.73 1.99 29.34
CA SER A 137 4.60 2.59 30.08
C SER A 137 4.78 4.08 30.35
N GLU A 138 6.02 4.56 30.50
CA GLU A 138 6.32 5.99 30.64
C GLU A 138 6.14 6.72 29.32
N LEU A 139 6.58 6.11 28.22
CA LEU A 139 6.34 6.62 26.86
C LEU A 139 4.85 6.70 26.56
N VAL A 140 4.08 5.66 26.85
CA VAL A 140 2.61 5.65 26.71
C VAL A 140 1.99 6.81 27.50
N ARG A 141 2.37 6.97 28.77
CA ARG A 141 1.86 8.07 29.62
C ARG A 141 2.22 9.44 29.05
N CYS A 142 3.42 9.59 28.52
CA CYS A 142 3.86 10.80 27.84
C CYS A 142 2.98 11.11 26.62
N ILE A 143 2.75 10.12 25.75
CA ILE A 143 1.92 10.28 24.54
C ILE A 143 0.47 10.58 24.91
N ALA A 144 -0.12 9.78 25.80
CA ALA A 144 -1.51 9.95 26.26
C ALA A 144 -1.75 11.32 26.90
N SER A 145 -0.76 11.89 27.60
CA SER A 145 -0.86 13.23 28.21
C SER A 145 -1.02 14.37 27.19
N GLN A 146 -0.66 14.16 25.92
CA GLN A 146 -0.73 15.19 24.89
C GLN A 146 -2.12 15.36 24.28
N ARG A 147 -3.12 14.58 24.74
CA ARG A 147 -4.51 14.60 24.23
C ARG A 147 -4.57 14.61 22.70
N SER A 148 -3.81 13.72 22.08
CA SER A 148 -3.90 13.46 20.65
C SER A 148 -4.99 12.42 20.38
N ASN A 149 -5.65 12.53 19.23
CA ASN A 149 -6.59 11.51 18.72
C ASN A 149 -5.87 10.27 18.15
N LEU A 150 -4.58 10.13 18.47
CA LEU A 150 -3.73 9.04 18.01
C LEU A 150 -4.04 7.79 18.83
N ILE A 151 -4.17 6.66 18.18
CA ILE A 151 -4.24 5.39 18.89
C ILE A 151 -2.86 4.98 19.39
N ILE A 152 -2.82 4.37 20.57
CA ILE A 152 -1.59 3.94 21.22
C ILE A 152 -1.62 2.42 21.34
N GLY A 153 -0.82 1.74 20.52
CA GLY A 153 -0.56 0.31 20.66
C GLY A 153 0.62 0.05 21.60
N VAL A 154 0.70 -1.14 22.19
CA VAL A 154 1.88 -1.64 22.91
C VAL A 154 2.18 -3.10 22.59
N ALA A 155 3.41 -3.55 22.82
CA ALA A 155 3.77 -4.96 22.67
C ALA A 155 3.31 -5.83 23.86
N GLY A 156 3.03 -7.11 23.64
CA GLY A 156 2.86 -8.14 24.67
C GLY A 156 3.62 -9.41 24.28
N TYR A 157 4.03 -10.25 25.23
CA TYR A 157 4.91 -11.40 24.95
C TYR A 157 4.26 -12.70 25.43
N PRO A 158 3.67 -13.51 24.52
CA PRO A 158 2.94 -14.72 24.91
C PRO A 158 3.77 -15.74 25.69
N VAL A 159 5.08 -15.81 25.41
CA VAL A 159 6.05 -16.67 26.09
C VAL A 159 6.88 -15.93 27.15
N GLY A 160 6.52 -14.67 27.46
CA GLY A 160 7.23 -13.79 28.38
C GLY A 160 8.39 -13.04 27.71
N HIS A 161 8.69 -11.84 28.20
CA HIS A 161 9.88 -11.09 27.77
C HIS A 161 11.15 -11.71 28.39
N PRO A 162 12.27 -11.84 27.66
CA PRO A 162 13.50 -12.47 28.16
C PRO A 162 14.05 -11.86 29.45
N GLU A 163 13.88 -10.54 29.64
CA GLU A 163 14.30 -9.83 30.85
C GLU A 163 13.32 -9.92 32.04
N SER A 164 12.14 -10.50 31.86
CA SER A 164 11.15 -10.71 32.92
C SER A 164 11.42 -12.04 33.64
N ARG A 165 11.23 -12.10 34.97
CA ARG A 165 11.50 -13.32 35.75
C ARG A 165 10.45 -14.40 35.58
N SER A 166 9.24 -14.01 35.17
CA SER A 166 8.14 -14.91 34.86
C SER A 166 7.13 -14.25 33.91
N LEU A 167 6.25 -15.07 33.33
CA LEU A 167 5.16 -14.58 32.48
C LEU A 167 4.18 -13.69 33.27
N GLU A 168 3.92 -14.00 34.54
CA GLU A 168 3.05 -13.20 35.41
C GLU A 168 3.66 -11.81 35.67
N GLU A 169 4.98 -11.75 35.88
CA GLU A 169 5.68 -10.47 36.01
C GLU A 169 5.57 -9.66 34.71
N ASP A 170 5.80 -10.29 33.55
CA ASP A 170 5.69 -9.62 32.26
C ASP A 170 4.27 -9.06 32.01
N ILE A 171 3.24 -9.87 32.30
CA ILE A 171 1.83 -9.46 32.22
C ILE A 171 1.56 -8.28 33.17
N SER A 172 2.18 -8.24 34.35
CA SER A 172 2.04 -7.10 35.26
C SER A 172 2.60 -5.80 34.66
N TYR A 173 3.71 -5.86 33.92
CA TYR A 173 4.24 -4.70 33.19
C TYR A 173 3.40 -4.36 31.97
N MET A 174 2.82 -5.36 31.30
CA MET A 174 1.84 -5.13 30.25
C MET A 174 0.60 -4.40 30.77
N LYS A 175 0.08 -4.80 31.93
CA LYS A 175 -1.02 -4.11 32.60
C LYS A 175 -0.69 -2.64 32.86
N LYS A 176 0.51 -2.33 33.37
CA LYS A 176 0.97 -0.94 33.57
C LYS A 176 0.97 -0.12 32.28
N LYS A 177 1.27 -0.73 31.12
CA LYS A 177 1.21 -0.07 29.81
C LYS A 177 -0.24 0.24 29.41
N VAL A 178 -1.15 -0.71 29.61
CA VAL A 178 -2.58 -0.53 29.34
C VAL A 178 -3.18 0.55 30.25
N GLU A 179 -2.91 0.49 31.55
CA GLU A 179 -3.36 1.49 32.54
C GLU A 179 -2.77 2.89 32.29
N ALA A 180 -1.61 2.98 31.63
CA ALA A 180 -1.03 4.25 31.21
C ALA A 180 -1.75 4.91 30.02
N GLY A 181 -2.66 4.18 29.35
CA GLY A 181 -3.49 4.70 28.25
C GLY A 181 -3.28 4.02 26.90
N ALA A 182 -2.80 2.77 26.86
CA ALA A 182 -2.74 2.02 25.60
C ALA A 182 -4.14 1.52 25.19
N ASP A 183 -4.46 1.63 23.91
CA ASP A 183 -5.76 1.24 23.32
C ASP A 183 -5.80 -0.25 22.93
N PHE A 184 -4.66 -0.82 22.52
CA PHE A 184 -4.56 -2.22 22.10
C PHE A 184 -3.14 -2.77 22.29
N VAL A 185 -3.03 -4.10 22.21
CA VAL A 185 -1.78 -4.85 22.32
C VAL A 185 -1.54 -5.64 21.04
N ILE A 186 -0.33 -5.61 20.52
CA ILE A 186 0.16 -6.57 19.51
C ILE A 186 1.07 -7.55 20.22
N SER A 187 0.81 -8.86 20.11
CA SER A 187 1.69 -9.86 20.70
C SER A 187 2.94 -10.05 19.85
N GLN A 188 4.04 -10.42 20.50
CA GLN A 188 5.16 -11.07 19.85
C GLN A 188 4.66 -12.36 19.18
N PHE A 189 5.36 -12.80 18.13
CA PHE A 189 5.08 -14.08 17.48
C PHE A 189 5.26 -15.26 18.44
N PHE A 190 4.58 -16.37 18.13
CA PHE A 190 4.60 -17.63 18.85
C PHE A 190 4.40 -18.78 17.86
N PHE A 191 4.69 -20.02 18.25
CA PHE A 191 4.66 -21.18 17.34
C PHE A 191 3.62 -22.23 17.72
N GLN A 192 2.88 -22.03 18.81
CA GLN A 192 1.78 -22.90 19.25
C GLN A 192 0.61 -22.08 19.77
N THR A 193 -0.62 -22.46 19.43
CA THR A 193 -1.82 -21.70 19.85
C THR A 193 -1.99 -21.65 21.37
N GLU A 194 -1.52 -22.68 22.07
CA GLU A 194 -1.56 -22.84 23.52
C GLU A 194 -0.81 -21.71 24.25
N ASP A 195 0.30 -21.21 23.68
CA ASP A 195 1.08 -20.11 24.26
C ASP A 195 0.23 -18.83 24.29
N PHE A 196 -0.43 -18.52 23.17
CA PHE A 196 -1.30 -17.34 23.08
C PHE A 196 -2.59 -17.50 23.89
N GLU A 197 -3.18 -18.69 23.90
CA GLU A 197 -4.37 -19.01 24.70
C GLU A 197 -4.11 -18.81 26.21
N THR A 198 -2.99 -19.34 26.69
CA THR A 198 -2.57 -19.22 28.10
C THR A 198 -2.28 -17.76 28.44
N PHE A 199 -1.52 -17.08 27.58
CA PHE A 199 -1.22 -15.65 27.74
C PHE A 199 -2.50 -14.81 27.80
N LEU A 200 -3.43 -15.02 26.87
CA LEU A 200 -4.69 -14.29 26.82
C LEU A 200 -5.52 -14.54 28.08
N SER A 201 -5.64 -15.80 28.52
CA SER A 201 -6.34 -16.17 29.75
C SER A 201 -5.77 -15.45 30.98
N ASN A 202 -4.44 -15.44 31.12
CA ASN A 202 -3.74 -14.73 32.21
C ASN A 202 -3.91 -13.20 32.14
N CYS A 203 -3.98 -12.64 30.93
CA CYS A 203 -4.30 -11.22 30.76
C CYS A 203 -5.73 -10.90 31.21
N ARG A 204 -6.70 -11.76 30.87
CA ARG A 204 -8.10 -11.56 31.28
C ARG A 204 -8.29 -11.73 32.78
N SER A 205 -7.59 -12.67 33.43
CA SER A 205 -7.65 -12.86 34.89
C SER A 205 -7.11 -11.65 35.68
N THR A 206 -6.25 -10.83 35.06
CA THR A 206 -5.69 -9.60 35.66
C THR A 206 -6.44 -8.31 35.30
N ILE A 207 -7.64 -8.42 34.69
CA ILE A 207 -8.54 -7.32 34.30
C ILE A 207 -7.97 -6.46 33.14
N ILE A 208 -7.10 -7.04 32.31
CA ILE A 208 -6.70 -6.37 31.07
C ILE A 208 -7.82 -6.61 30.04
N ASN A 209 -8.56 -5.56 29.70
CA ASN A 209 -9.69 -5.61 28.74
C ASN A 209 -9.34 -5.05 27.36
N ALA A 210 -8.08 -4.66 27.13
CA ALA A 210 -7.63 -4.19 25.82
C ALA A 210 -7.75 -5.29 24.75
N LEU A 211 -7.92 -4.89 23.49
CA LEU A 211 -7.79 -5.79 22.35
C LEU A 211 -6.34 -6.31 22.31
N ILE A 212 -6.17 -7.62 22.14
CA ILE A 212 -4.86 -8.27 22.02
C ILE A 212 -4.84 -9.00 20.68
N LEU A 213 -4.01 -8.53 19.75
CA LEU A 213 -3.84 -9.12 18.43
C LEU A 213 -2.68 -10.13 18.47
N PRO A 214 -2.90 -11.42 18.15
CA PRO A 214 -1.82 -12.38 17.97
C PRO A 214 -0.96 -12.00 16.77
N GLY A 215 0.36 -11.93 16.99
CA GLY A 215 1.37 -11.72 15.97
C GLY A 215 1.82 -13.03 15.32
N PHE A 216 1.94 -13.05 13.99
CA PHE A 216 2.41 -14.18 13.20
C PHE A 216 3.61 -13.79 12.36
N LEU A 217 4.73 -14.51 12.55
CA LEU A 217 5.96 -14.28 11.82
C LEU A 217 5.94 -15.05 10.49
N LEU A 218 6.15 -14.34 9.38
CA LEU A 218 6.25 -14.94 8.06
C LEU A 218 7.72 -15.04 7.64
N TYR A 219 8.26 -16.26 7.56
CA TYR A 219 9.66 -16.52 7.25
C TYR A 219 9.84 -17.43 6.03
N SER A 220 10.89 -17.17 5.23
CA SER A 220 11.13 -17.85 3.96
C SER A 220 12.24 -18.90 4.00
N SER A 221 13.08 -18.91 5.04
CA SER A 221 14.19 -19.86 5.18
C SER A 221 14.48 -20.17 6.65
N TYR A 222 15.16 -21.28 6.91
CA TYR A 222 15.55 -21.68 8.26
C TYR A 222 16.52 -20.69 8.88
N ASP A 223 17.50 -20.21 8.10
CA ASP A 223 18.49 -19.23 8.55
C ASP A 223 17.87 -17.87 8.90
N GLN A 224 16.83 -17.45 8.16
CA GLN A 224 16.08 -16.24 8.50
C GLN A 224 15.35 -16.41 9.83
N LEU A 225 14.68 -17.56 10.02
CA LEU A 225 13.97 -17.89 11.24
C LEU A 225 14.91 -17.92 12.46
N THR A 226 16.00 -18.68 12.40
CA THR A 226 16.96 -18.77 13.51
C THR A 226 17.57 -17.43 13.86
N GLY A 227 17.96 -16.62 12.86
CA GLY A 227 18.48 -15.29 13.11
C GLY A 227 17.45 -14.34 13.77
N ILE A 228 16.15 -14.51 13.51
CA ILE A 228 15.10 -13.75 14.20
C ILE A 228 14.93 -14.23 15.64
N LEU A 229 14.91 -15.55 15.86
CA LEU A 229 14.79 -16.16 17.17
C LEU A 229 15.95 -15.78 18.10
N ASP A 230 17.18 -15.79 17.60
CA ASP A 230 18.36 -15.37 18.34
C ASP A 230 18.23 -13.93 18.85
N ARG A 231 17.72 -13.03 18.00
CA ARG A 231 17.50 -11.61 18.38
C ARG A 231 16.33 -11.43 19.33
N ALA A 232 15.32 -12.29 19.24
CA ALA A 232 14.19 -12.29 20.15
C ALA A 232 14.49 -13.00 21.48
N GLU A 233 15.67 -13.62 21.59
CA GLU A 233 16.06 -14.53 22.69
C GLU A 233 14.99 -15.60 22.93
N MET A 234 14.46 -16.16 21.84
CA MET A 234 13.41 -17.17 21.83
C MET A 234 13.93 -18.49 21.24
N SER A 235 13.39 -19.61 21.73
CA SER A 235 13.68 -20.94 21.20
C SER A 235 12.47 -21.50 20.45
N LEU A 236 12.72 -22.31 19.42
CA LEU A 236 11.64 -23.09 18.80
C LEU A 236 11.12 -24.16 19.76
N PRO A 237 9.80 -24.38 19.82
CA PRO A 237 9.26 -25.57 20.45
C PRO A 237 9.83 -26.83 19.80
N GLU A 238 10.15 -27.83 20.63
CA GLU A 238 10.90 -29.02 20.22
C GLU A 238 10.25 -29.77 19.04
N HIS A 239 8.93 -29.94 19.06
CA HIS A 239 8.19 -30.59 17.98
C HIS A 239 8.25 -29.82 16.64
N ILE A 240 8.31 -28.48 16.67
CA ILE A 240 8.51 -27.65 15.46
C ILE A 240 9.95 -27.78 14.97
N ARG A 241 10.92 -27.74 15.89
CA ARG A 241 12.34 -27.93 15.58
C ARG A 241 12.60 -29.26 14.86
N LEU A 242 12.01 -30.36 15.36
CA LEU A 242 12.13 -31.70 14.77
C LEU A 242 11.57 -31.79 13.34
N ILE A 243 10.62 -30.93 12.96
CA ILE A 243 10.08 -30.86 11.59
C ILE A 243 10.97 -30.00 10.70
N LEU A 244 11.46 -28.88 11.20
CA LEU A 244 12.23 -27.90 10.41
C LEU A 244 13.68 -28.31 10.17
N GLU A 245 14.35 -28.94 11.13
CA GLU A 245 15.76 -29.30 11.01
C GLU A 245 16.10 -30.20 9.82
N PRO A 246 15.31 -31.26 9.50
CA PRO A 246 15.55 -32.08 8.32
C PRO A 246 15.43 -31.32 6.99
N ILE A 247 14.62 -30.27 6.94
CA ILE A 247 14.35 -29.47 5.73
C ILE A 247 15.12 -28.13 5.71
N ARG A 248 16.03 -27.89 6.66
CA ARG A 248 16.68 -26.58 6.87
C ARG A 248 17.43 -26.02 5.66
N HIS A 249 17.86 -26.87 4.73
CA HIS A 249 18.57 -26.48 3.51
C HIS A 249 17.66 -26.41 2.27
N ASN A 250 16.34 -26.50 2.46
CA ASN A 250 15.34 -26.41 1.41
C ASN A 250 14.34 -25.29 1.72
N ASP A 251 14.66 -24.07 1.27
CA ASP A 251 13.86 -22.87 1.51
C ASP A 251 12.41 -23.00 1.04
N ASN A 252 12.16 -23.70 -0.07
CA ASN A 252 10.79 -23.94 -0.54
C ASN A 252 10.00 -24.82 0.44
N ALA A 253 10.62 -25.88 0.98
CA ALA A 253 9.98 -26.72 1.98
C ALA A 253 9.74 -25.97 3.29
N VAL A 254 10.71 -25.16 3.73
CA VAL A 254 10.57 -24.31 4.94
C VAL A 254 9.46 -23.29 4.76
N LYS A 255 9.38 -22.65 3.59
CA LYS A 255 8.33 -21.70 3.26
C LYS A 255 6.95 -22.36 3.27
N ASN A 256 6.80 -23.53 2.65
CA ASN A 256 5.55 -24.27 2.66
C ASN A 256 5.13 -24.64 4.09
N PHE A 257 6.07 -25.09 4.92
CA PHE A 257 5.81 -25.32 6.34
C PHE A 257 5.33 -24.04 7.05
N CYS A 258 5.99 -22.88 6.83
CA CYS A 258 5.56 -21.60 7.40
C CYS A 258 4.11 -21.25 7.00
N ILE A 259 3.75 -21.46 5.73
CA ILE A 259 2.40 -21.18 5.21
C ILE A 259 1.37 -22.06 5.90
N ASP A 260 1.57 -23.37 5.87
CA ASP A 260 0.58 -24.34 6.38
C ASP A 260 0.44 -24.21 7.90
N HIS A 261 1.56 -24.14 8.62
CA HIS A 261 1.58 -24.00 10.08
C HIS A 261 0.89 -22.71 10.54
N THR A 262 1.21 -21.58 9.90
CA THR A 262 0.57 -20.28 10.23
C THR A 262 -0.93 -20.33 9.94
N ALA A 263 -1.34 -20.90 8.81
CA ALA A 263 -2.74 -21.00 8.45
C ALA A 263 -3.53 -21.89 9.43
N GLU A 264 -2.96 -23.02 9.86
CA GLU A 264 -3.55 -23.91 10.86
C GLU A 264 -3.72 -23.22 12.21
N MET A 265 -2.69 -22.51 12.68
CA MET A 265 -2.77 -21.73 13.92
C MET A 265 -3.88 -20.68 13.86
N ILE A 266 -3.94 -19.91 12.77
CA ILE A 266 -4.98 -18.88 12.59
C ILE A 266 -6.37 -19.51 12.55
N LYS A 267 -6.57 -20.58 11.77
CA LYS A 267 -7.85 -21.29 11.70
C LYS A 267 -8.28 -21.81 13.07
N SER A 268 -7.36 -22.36 13.85
CA SER A 268 -7.62 -22.84 15.22
C SER A 268 -8.08 -21.70 16.13
N LEU A 269 -7.37 -20.57 16.15
CA LEU A 269 -7.75 -19.41 16.97
C LEU A 269 -9.09 -18.79 16.55
N LEU A 270 -9.36 -18.70 15.24
CA LEU A 270 -10.64 -18.22 14.72
C LEU A 270 -11.78 -19.18 15.07
N TYR A 271 -11.59 -20.49 14.88
CA TYR A 271 -12.61 -21.51 15.17
C TYR A 271 -12.98 -21.57 16.66
N LYS A 272 -12.01 -21.35 17.55
CA LYS A 272 -12.22 -21.30 19.00
C LYS A 272 -12.76 -19.94 19.48
N ASP A 273 -13.07 -19.00 18.59
CA ASP A 273 -13.49 -17.62 18.91
C ASP A 273 -12.50 -16.88 19.85
N ILE A 274 -11.21 -17.23 19.79
CA ILE A 274 -10.16 -16.61 20.64
C ILE A 274 -9.84 -15.20 20.16
N THR A 275 -9.84 -15.00 18.84
CA THR A 275 -9.63 -13.70 18.20
C THR A 275 -10.44 -13.60 16.92
N LEU A 276 -10.70 -12.38 16.47
CA LEU A 276 -11.15 -12.06 15.11
C LEU A 276 -10.10 -11.28 14.32
N GLY A 277 -9.04 -10.80 14.99
CA GLY A 277 -7.99 -9.99 14.39
C GLY A 277 -6.64 -10.69 14.50
N VAL A 278 -5.82 -10.59 13.46
CA VAL A 278 -4.44 -11.09 13.45
C VAL A 278 -3.46 -10.01 13.00
N HIS A 279 -2.21 -10.11 13.42
CA HIS A 279 -1.14 -9.21 13.01
C HIS A 279 -0.03 -10.00 12.31
N PHE A 280 0.43 -9.54 11.14
CA PHE A 280 1.46 -10.24 10.38
C PHE A 280 2.77 -9.44 10.34
N PHE A 281 3.85 -10.08 10.79
CA PHE A 281 5.22 -9.62 10.55
C PHE A 281 5.63 -10.06 9.14
N THR A 282 5.42 -9.19 8.15
CA THR A 282 5.53 -9.57 6.72
C THR A 282 6.96 -9.76 6.24
N LEU A 283 7.94 -9.20 6.95
CA LEU A 283 9.34 -9.08 6.52
C LEU A 283 9.47 -8.48 5.09
N ASN A 284 8.53 -7.62 4.70
CA ASN A 284 8.43 -7.02 3.37
C ASN A 284 8.21 -8.03 2.24
N ARG A 285 7.56 -9.17 2.53
CA ARG A 285 7.25 -10.23 1.55
C ARG A 285 5.76 -10.51 1.50
N SER A 286 5.19 -10.52 0.29
CA SER A 286 3.76 -10.79 0.09
C SER A 286 3.47 -12.26 -0.22
N ASP A 287 4.44 -13.00 -0.77
CA ASP A 287 4.24 -14.35 -1.31
C ASP A 287 3.75 -15.36 -0.26
N ILE A 288 4.26 -15.29 0.98
CA ILE A 288 3.82 -16.15 2.08
C ILE A 288 2.42 -15.77 2.52
N LEU A 289 2.18 -14.47 2.75
CA LEU A 289 0.89 -14.00 3.27
C LEU A 289 -0.25 -14.24 2.29
N VAL A 290 -0.04 -14.08 0.98
CA VAL A 290 -1.08 -14.38 -0.03
C VAL A 290 -1.56 -15.83 0.09
N ASN A 291 -0.65 -16.77 0.30
CA ASN A 291 -0.99 -18.18 0.46
C ASN A 291 -1.68 -18.47 1.80
N VAL A 292 -1.18 -17.90 2.91
CA VAL A 292 -1.84 -17.99 4.22
C VAL A 292 -3.26 -17.40 4.15
N ALA A 293 -3.40 -16.23 3.53
CA ALA A 293 -4.66 -15.53 3.37
C ALA A 293 -5.70 -16.35 2.61
N ALA A 294 -5.28 -16.97 1.49
CA ALA A 294 -6.12 -17.86 0.70
C ALA A 294 -6.61 -19.07 1.52
N GLN A 295 -5.73 -19.66 2.35
CA GLN A 295 -6.10 -20.79 3.20
C GLN A 295 -7.06 -20.40 4.34
N CYS A 296 -6.91 -19.20 4.90
CA CYS A 296 -7.70 -18.73 6.04
C CYS A 296 -9.01 -18.01 5.65
N GLY A 297 -9.30 -17.88 4.34
CA GLY A 297 -10.51 -17.19 3.87
C GLY A 297 -10.44 -15.66 3.98
N PHE A 298 -9.24 -15.09 4.02
CA PHE A 298 -9.09 -13.65 3.86
C PHE A 298 -9.23 -13.29 2.38
N HIS A 299 -10.23 -12.48 2.06
CA HIS A 299 -10.56 -12.15 0.67
C HIS A 299 -9.87 -10.87 0.22
N VAL A 300 -9.46 -10.86 -1.05
CA VAL A 300 -9.05 -9.63 -1.74
C VAL A 300 -10.27 -8.76 -1.92
N HIS A 301 -10.18 -7.52 -1.49
CA HIS A 301 -11.16 -6.49 -1.75
C HIS A 301 -10.83 -5.80 -3.08
N ALA A 302 -11.85 -5.37 -3.82
CA ALA A 302 -11.63 -4.47 -4.93
C ALA A 302 -10.90 -3.23 -4.38
N ILE A 303 -9.65 -3.02 -4.81
CA ILE A 303 -8.86 -1.87 -4.38
C ILE A 303 -9.69 -0.64 -4.74
N LYS A 304 -10.23 0.05 -3.72
CA LYS A 304 -10.61 1.44 -3.88
C LYS A 304 -9.30 2.19 -4.02
N LEU A 305 -8.75 2.20 -5.23
CA LEU A 305 -7.82 3.26 -5.61
C LEU A 305 -8.58 4.51 -5.24
N THR A 306 -8.08 5.22 -4.24
CA THR A 306 -8.72 6.45 -3.82
C THR A 306 -8.45 7.38 -4.99
N ALA A 307 -9.33 7.37 -5.99
CA ALA A 307 -9.48 8.47 -6.92
C ALA A 307 -9.53 9.68 -6.00
N THR A 308 -8.46 10.47 -6.03
CA THR A 308 -8.19 11.60 -5.14
C THR A 308 -9.54 12.16 -4.72
N LYS A 309 -9.99 11.83 -3.50
CA LYS A 309 -11.34 12.19 -3.07
C LYS A 309 -11.40 13.69 -3.27
N HIS A 310 -12.25 14.16 -4.18
CA HIS A 310 -12.71 15.53 -4.13
C HIS A 310 -13.36 15.67 -2.76
N ILE A 311 -12.60 16.21 -1.82
CA ILE A 311 -13.10 16.60 -0.50
C ILE A 311 -14.10 17.71 -0.81
N SER A 312 -15.38 17.36 -0.85
CA SER A 312 -16.45 18.32 -0.74
C SER A 312 -16.63 18.60 0.74
N THR A 313 -16.31 19.82 1.17
CA THR A 313 -16.77 20.33 2.46
C THR A 313 -17.45 21.67 2.24
N ASN A 314 -18.74 21.70 2.58
CA ASN A 314 -19.51 22.91 2.79
C ASN A 314 -18.93 23.68 3.97
N SER A 315 -18.10 24.68 3.69
CA SER A 315 -17.80 25.76 4.63
C SER A 315 -17.34 26.97 3.84
N THR A 316 -18.16 28.02 3.90
CA THR A 316 -17.87 29.46 3.71
C THR A 316 -16.57 29.80 2.97
N GLN A 317 -16.76 30.39 1.78
CA GLN A 317 -15.84 31.28 1.05
C GLN A 317 -14.49 31.52 1.75
N ASP A 318 -13.46 30.75 1.32
CA ASP A 318 -12.03 31.11 1.23
C ASP A 318 -11.03 29.94 1.38
N ASP A 319 -11.43 28.65 1.37
CA ASP A 319 -10.47 27.56 1.63
C ASP A 319 -10.32 26.48 0.53
N LEU A 320 -9.12 26.49 -0.10
CA LEU A 320 -8.33 25.37 -0.63
C LEU A 320 -8.79 24.53 -1.85
N SER A 321 -9.47 25.13 -2.82
CA SER A 321 -9.57 24.58 -4.18
C SER A 321 -8.30 24.87 -5.01
N SER A 322 -7.18 24.15 -4.80
CA SER A 322 -6.05 24.12 -5.76
C SER A 322 -4.83 23.34 -5.24
N ARG A 323 -4.18 22.59 -6.13
CA ARG A 323 -2.71 22.68 -6.28
C ARG A 323 -2.25 22.99 -7.71
N ILE A 324 -3.08 23.66 -8.52
CA ILE A 324 -2.65 24.55 -9.61
C ILE A 324 -3.73 25.65 -9.75
N PHE A 325 -3.38 26.92 -9.54
CA PHE A 325 -4.27 28.05 -9.82
C PHE A 325 -4.13 28.46 -11.29
N VAL A 326 -5.25 28.52 -12.01
CA VAL A 326 -5.40 29.28 -13.26
C VAL A 326 -6.36 30.42 -12.92
N ASN A 327 -5.90 31.67 -12.95
CA ASN A 327 -6.83 32.79 -12.76
C ASN A 327 -7.73 32.96 -13.99
N SER A 328 -8.78 33.78 -13.88
CA SER A 328 -9.73 34.10 -14.97
C SER A 328 -9.08 34.70 -16.25
N SER A 329 -7.76 34.95 -16.22
CA SER A 329 -6.95 35.39 -17.36
C SER A 329 -5.99 34.32 -17.92
N GLY A 330 -6.03 33.08 -17.42
CA GLY A 330 -5.25 31.97 -17.98
C GLY A 330 -3.77 31.88 -17.55
N ARG A 331 -3.34 32.59 -16.48
CA ARG A 331 -1.97 32.47 -15.94
C ARG A 331 -1.86 31.45 -14.81
N VAL A 332 -0.82 30.63 -14.87
CA VAL A 332 -0.52 29.48 -13.97
C VAL A 332 0.49 29.87 -12.88
N ILE A 333 0.23 29.47 -11.63
CA ILE A 333 1.17 29.58 -10.49
C ILE A 333 1.87 28.21 -10.24
N LYS A 334 3.18 28.24 -9.98
CA LYS A 334 4.15 27.13 -10.02
C LYS A 334 3.86 25.97 -9.02
N LEU A 335 4.23 24.74 -9.43
CA LEU A 335 4.22 23.51 -8.62
C LEU A 335 5.26 23.55 -7.49
N ASP A 336 4.94 22.89 -6.38
CA ASP A 336 5.73 22.78 -5.14
C ASP A 336 6.91 21.78 -5.34
N ASP A 337 8.13 22.17 -4.96
CA ASP A 337 9.41 21.48 -5.28
C ASP A 337 9.50 20.04 -4.75
N ASN A 338 8.61 19.63 -3.83
CA ASN A 338 8.62 18.30 -3.21
C ASN A 338 8.09 17.17 -4.13
N LEU A 339 7.38 17.48 -5.22
CA LEU A 339 6.87 16.48 -6.18
C LEU A 339 7.90 16.07 -7.24
N GLU A 340 8.92 16.89 -7.51
CA GLU A 340 9.98 16.55 -8.49
C GLU A 340 10.78 15.30 -8.09
N ARG A 341 10.92 15.04 -6.78
CA ARG A 341 11.57 13.82 -6.26
C ARG A 341 10.79 12.53 -6.53
N CYS A 342 9.47 12.59 -6.69
CA CYS A 342 8.66 11.42 -7.01
C CYS A 342 8.75 11.01 -8.49
N CYS A 343 9.25 11.90 -9.37
CA CYS A 343 9.26 11.72 -10.81
C CYS A 343 10.68 11.63 -11.42
N SER A 344 11.71 11.51 -10.58
CA SER A 344 13.10 11.38 -11.03
C SER A 344 13.44 9.89 -11.25
N PRO A 345 13.75 9.43 -12.48
CA PRO A 345 14.35 8.11 -12.65
C PRO A 345 15.79 8.12 -12.12
N GLU A 346 16.17 7.12 -11.33
CA GLU A 346 17.57 6.93 -10.93
C GLU A 346 18.44 6.55 -12.15
N PRO A 347 19.67 7.08 -12.26
CA PRO A 347 20.51 6.86 -13.43
C PRO A 347 21.13 5.46 -13.36
N GLY A 348 20.62 4.50 -14.15
CA GLY A 348 21.26 3.18 -14.24
C GLY A 348 20.60 2.13 -15.15
N GLU A 349 19.30 2.18 -15.41
CA GLU A 349 18.61 1.06 -16.06
C GLU A 349 17.95 1.45 -17.38
N GLY A 350 18.75 1.51 -18.45
CA GLY A 350 18.26 1.69 -19.82
C GLY A 350 17.69 0.43 -20.47
N GLY A 351 17.48 -0.66 -19.73
CA GLY A 351 17.20 -1.98 -20.29
C GLY A 351 15.76 -2.49 -20.17
N ASP A 352 15.00 -2.09 -19.15
CA ASP A 352 13.75 -2.79 -18.81
C ASP A 352 12.63 -1.87 -18.27
N LEU A 353 12.51 -0.68 -18.85
CA LEU A 353 11.47 0.28 -18.49
C LEU A 353 10.05 -0.18 -18.91
N ILE A 354 9.96 -1.06 -19.92
CA ILE A 354 8.69 -1.57 -20.47
C ILE A 354 8.05 -2.60 -19.53
N SER A 355 8.84 -3.40 -18.79
CA SER A 355 8.31 -4.32 -17.77
C SER A 355 7.83 -3.57 -16.52
N LYS A 356 8.53 -2.49 -16.14
CA LYS A 356 8.20 -1.67 -14.96
C LYS A 356 7.00 -0.74 -15.15
N LEU A 357 6.72 -0.29 -16.37
CA LEU A 357 5.54 0.53 -16.68
C LEU A 357 4.24 -0.28 -16.84
N THR A 358 4.32 -1.58 -17.11
CA THR A 358 3.15 -2.41 -17.47
C THR A 358 2.47 -3.13 -16.29
N GLY A 359 2.95 -2.93 -15.06
CA GLY A 359 2.25 -3.26 -13.81
C GLY A 359 1.26 -4.42 -13.89
N ILE A 360 1.76 -5.65 -13.76
CA ILE A 360 0.97 -6.87 -13.51
C ILE A 360 -0.06 -7.19 -14.62
N LEU A 361 0.38 -7.90 -15.67
CA LEU A 361 -0.50 -8.67 -16.54
C LEU A 361 -0.53 -10.13 -16.03
N HIS A 362 -1.68 -10.54 -15.47
CA HIS A 362 -1.89 -11.89 -14.99
C HIS A 362 -2.44 -12.77 -16.12
N HIS A 363 -1.57 -13.67 -16.60
CA HIS A 363 -1.78 -14.73 -17.59
C HIS A 363 -3.24 -15.14 -17.84
N THR A 364 -3.81 -14.61 -18.91
CA THR A 364 -4.89 -15.24 -19.69
C THR A 364 -4.48 -15.28 -21.17
N GLU A 365 -4.98 -16.25 -21.96
CA GLU A 365 -4.64 -16.38 -23.39
C GLU A 365 -4.85 -15.08 -24.20
N TYR A 366 -5.81 -14.25 -23.77
CA TYR A 366 -6.12 -12.93 -24.34
C TYR A 366 -5.02 -11.87 -24.13
N GLU A 367 -4.21 -11.99 -23.08
CA GLU A 367 -3.11 -11.06 -22.82
C GLU A 367 -1.92 -11.30 -23.76
N ASN A 368 -1.74 -12.54 -24.25
CA ASN A 368 -0.68 -12.84 -25.21
C ASN A 368 -0.90 -12.14 -26.57
N GLU A 369 -2.13 -12.06 -27.05
CA GLU A 369 -2.46 -11.36 -28.31
C GLU A 369 -2.21 -9.85 -28.20
N LEU A 370 -2.56 -9.25 -27.07
CA LEU A 370 -2.29 -7.84 -26.78
C LEU A 370 -0.79 -7.54 -26.71
N CYS A 371 -0.03 -8.39 -26.02
CA CYS A 371 1.43 -8.28 -25.97
C CYS A 371 2.06 -8.35 -27.36
N ILE A 372 1.60 -9.27 -28.21
CA ILE A 372 2.06 -9.39 -29.60
C ILE A 372 1.72 -8.12 -30.40
N LEU A 373 0.50 -7.59 -30.25
CA LEU A 373 0.06 -6.37 -30.92
C LEU A 373 0.94 -5.17 -30.51
N PHE A 374 1.16 -4.98 -29.21
CA PHE A 374 1.96 -3.87 -28.68
C PHE A 374 3.43 -3.99 -29.09
N ALA A 375 3.98 -5.21 -29.14
CA ALA A 375 5.31 -5.44 -29.66
C ALA A 375 5.44 -5.07 -31.15
N LYS A 376 4.42 -5.37 -31.98
CA LYS A 376 4.40 -4.96 -33.39
C LYS A 376 4.33 -3.44 -33.54
N LEU A 377 3.48 -2.76 -32.75
CA LEU A 377 3.40 -1.30 -32.74
C LEU A 377 4.73 -0.65 -32.33
N SER A 378 5.38 -1.19 -31.30
CA SER A 378 6.66 -0.70 -30.80
C SER A 378 7.74 -0.77 -31.88
N LYS A 379 7.81 -1.87 -32.64
CA LYS A 379 8.70 -2.00 -33.81
C LYS A 379 8.44 -0.97 -34.91
N LEU A 380 7.22 -0.42 -34.99
CA LEU A 380 6.84 0.65 -35.92
C LEU A 380 6.99 2.05 -35.32
N GLY A 381 7.59 2.17 -34.13
CA GLY A 381 7.79 3.45 -33.44
C GLY A 381 6.52 4.01 -32.80
N VAL A 382 5.56 3.14 -32.43
CA VAL A 382 4.37 3.49 -31.64
C VAL A 382 4.41 2.69 -30.35
N CYS A 383 4.78 3.33 -29.24
CA CYS A 383 4.85 2.69 -27.93
C CYS A 383 3.52 2.87 -27.19
N VAL A 384 2.91 1.76 -26.76
CA VAL A 384 1.73 1.79 -25.89
C VAL A 384 2.19 1.89 -24.44
N VAL A 385 1.79 2.95 -23.76
CA VAL A 385 2.18 3.22 -22.35
C VAL A 385 1.10 2.81 -21.37
N ASN A 386 -0.16 2.86 -21.78
CA ASN A 386 -1.30 2.50 -20.96
C ASN A 386 -2.45 2.01 -21.84
N TYR A 387 -3.18 0.99 -21.39
CA TYR A 387 -4.31 0.44 -22.12
C TYR A 387 -5.36 -0.10 -21.16
N GLN A 388 -6.63 0.24 -21.42
CA GLN A 388 -7.78 -0.36 -20.76
C GLN A 388 -8.73 -0.87 -21.83
N LYS A 389 -9.26 -2.08 -21.64
CA LYS A 389 -10.32 -2.63 -22.51
C LYS A 389 -11.71 -2.19 -22.06
N SER A 390 -12.63 -2.14 -23.02
CA SER A 390 -14.05 -1.96 -22.75
C SER A 390 -14.61 -3.19 -22.04
N VAL A 391 -15.05 -3.04 -20.78
CA VAL A 391 -15.58 -4.14 -19.95
C VAL A 391 -16.70 -3.67 -19.04
N LYS A 392 -17.71 -4.52 -18.89
CA LYS A 392 -18.72 -4.44 -17.83
C LYS A 392 -18.51 -5.61 -16.86
N LYS A 393 -18.20 -5.33 -15.59
CA LYS A 393 -18.03 -6.35 -14.54
C LYS A 393 -19.12 -6.21 -13.49
N HIS A 394 -19.56 -7.34 -12.95
CA HIS A 394 -20.52 -7.41 -11.86
C HIS A 394 -19.81 -7.87 -10.58
N SER A 395 -20.07 -7.21 -9.46
CA SER A 395 -19.64 -7.68 -8.13
C SER A 395 -20.65 -8.66 -7.56
N GLN A 396 -20.23 -9.45 -6.57
CA GLN A 396 -21.11 -10.36 -5.82
C GLN A 396 -22.16 -9.60 -5.00
N GLU A 397 -21.87 -8.35 -4.63
CA GLU A 397 -22.76 -7.46 -3.86
C GLU A 397 -23.76 -6.69 -4.75
N GLY A 398 -23.76 -6.95 -6.06
CA GLY A 398 -24.69 -6.34 -7.01
C GLY A 398 -24.22 -5.05 -7.66
N ASP A 399 -22.99 -4.59 -7.37
CA ASP A 399 -22.40 -3.45 -8.04
C ASP A 399 -22.03 -3.78 -9.49
N VAL A 400 -22.05 -2.75 -10.34
CA VAL A 400 -21.62 -2.87 -11.73
C VAL A 400 -20.53 -1.85 -12.01
N VAL A 401 -19.35 -2.33 -12.38
CA VAL A 401 -18.23 -1.51 -12.85
C VAL A 401 -18.25 -1.49 -14.37
N TYR A 402 -18.24 -0.29 -14.94
CA TYR A 402 -18.13 -0.06 -16.38
C TYR A 402 -16.78 0.59 -16.68
N GLN A 403 -16.08 0.06 -17.66
CA GLN A 403 -14.79 0.54 -18.14
C GLN A 403 -14.88 0.74 -19.65
N LYS A 404 -14.66 1.95 -20.17
CA LYS A 404 -14.51 2.19 -21.61
C LYS A 404 -13.11 1.85 -22.07
N GLY A 405 -12.98 1.47 -23.34
CA GLY A 405 -11.67 1.29 -23.95
C GLY A 405 -10.89 2.61 -24.01
N PHE A 406 -9.63 2.60 -23.60
CA PHE A 406 -8.69 3.68 -23.90
C PHE A 406 -7.28 3.15 -24.15
N CYS A 407 -6.48 3.94 -24.86
CA CYS A 407 -5.09 3.64 -25.16
C CYS A 407 -4.25 4.92 -25.12
N GLU A 408 -3.12 4.88 -24.43
CA GLU A 408 -2.11 5.93 -24.35
C GLU A 408 -0.89 5.52 -25.17
N LEU A 409 -0.46 6.39 -26.06
CA LEU A 409 0.62 6.14 -27.02
C LEU A 409 1.69 7.22 -26.94
N ILE A 410 2.96 6.80 -27.07
CA ILE A 410 4.10 7.66 -27.37
C ILE A 410 4.58 7.32 -28.78
N THR A 411 4.71 8.32 -29.63
CA THR A 411 5.16 8.15 -31.00
C THR A 411 5.81 9.42 -31.56
N ASN A 412 6.19 9.42 -32.83
CA ASN A 412 6.68 10.61 -33.52
C ASN A 412 5.58 11.31 -34.32
N MET A 413 5.84 12.55 -34.76
CA MET A 413 4.89 13.37 -35.54
C MET A 413 4.43 12.72 -36.86
N SER A 414 5.28 11.92 -37.50
CA SER A 414 4.94 11.24 -38.76
C SER A 414 3.91 10.12 -38.51
N ASN A 415 4.19 9.27 -37.52
CA ASN A 415 3.30 8.19 -37.11
C ASN A 415 1.99 8.72 -36.53
N SER A 416 2.02 9.84 -35.79
CA SER A 416 0.80 10.44 -35.24
C SER A 416 -0.17 10.91 -36.33
N LYS A 417 0.33 11.53 -37.41
CA LYS A 417 -0.46 11.87 -38.60
C LYS A 417 -1.02 10.64 -39.32
N CYS A 418 -0.21 9.58 -39.45
CA CYS A 418 -0.70 8.31 -40.01
C CYS A 418 -1.84 7.73 -39.18
N LEU A 419 -1.72 7.73 -37.85
CA LEU A 419 -2.77 7.28 -36.95
C LEU A 419 -4.01 8.17 -37.04
N GLU A 420 -3.85 9.49 -37.10
CA GLU A 420 -4.95 10.45 -37.25
C GLU A 420 -5.79 10.17 -38.51
N ASN A 421 -5.14 9.89 -39.65
CA ASN A 421 -5.81 9.51 -40.89
C ASN A 421 -6.61 8.21 -40.76
N ILE A 422 -6.10 7.23 -40.01
CA ILE A 422 -6.83 5.98 -39.74
C ILE A 422 -8.00 6.26 -38.81
N ILE A 423 -7.78 6.99 -37.72
CA ILE A 423 -8.80 7.36 -36.71
C ILE A 423 -9.98 8.11 -37.35
N ALA A 424 -9.75 8.91 -38.41
CA ALA A 424 -10.81 9.59 -39.14
C ALA A 424 -11.91 8.63 -39.67
N ASN A 425 -11.57 7.36 -39.91
CA ASN A 425 -12.53 6.32 -40.31
C ASN A 425 -13.30 5.70 -39.12
N TYR A 426 -12.95 6.03 -37.88
CA TYR A 426 -13.51 5.47 -36.65
C TYR A 426 -14.28 6.54 -35.87
N LYS A 427 -15.56 6.73 -36.23
CA LYS A 427 -16.45 7.74 -35.61
C LYS A 427 -16.62 7.58 -34.09
N ASN A 428 -16.39 6.38 -33.55
CA ASN A 428 -16.56 6.05 -32.13
C ASN A 428 -15.28 6.21 -31.29
N ILE A 429 -14.25 6.90 -31.79
CA ILE A 429 -13.02 7.17 -31.04
C ILE A 429 -12.88 8.68 -30.85
N TYR A 430 -12.68 9.10 -29.60
CA TYR A 430 -12.07 10.39 -29.29
C TYR A 430 -10.56 10.22 -29.32
N TYR A 431 -9.84 11.21 -29.84
CA TYR A 431 -8.40 11.24 -29.78
C TYR A 431 -7.91 12.63 -29.41
N CYS A 432 -6.77 12.70 -28.74
CA CYS A 432 -6.09 13.94 -28.40
C CYS A 432 -4.60 13.73 -28.66
N ILE A 433 -3.95 14.67 -29.34
CA ILE A 433 -2.52 14.61 -29.61
C ILE A 433 -1.84 15.76 -28.89
N TYR A 434 -0.88 15.46 -28.02
CA TYR A 434 -0.01 16.46 -27.43
C TYR A 434 1.36 16.39 -28.10
N SER A 435 1.71 17.46 -28.82
CA SER A 435 3.03 17.66 -29.40
C SER A 435 3.93 18.32 -28.36
N LEU A 436 4.96 17.62 -27.90
CA LEU A 436 5.94 18.16 -26.96
C LEU A 436 6.71 19.37 -27.56
N PRO A 437 7.20 19.33 -28.82
CA PRO A 437 7.89 20.45 -29.46
C PRO A 437 7.03 21.71 -29.59
N GLU A 438 5.76 21.54 -29.95
CA GLU A 438 4.84 22.68 -30.14
C GLU A 438 4.16 23.11 -28.83
N ASN A 439 4.33 22.33 -27.76
CA ASN A 439 3.61 22.45 -26.50
C ASN A 439 2.09 22.63 -26.69
N LYS A 440 1.53 21.97 -27.70
CA LYS A 440 0.17 22.19 -28.20
C LYS A 440 -0.63 20.89 -28.18
N ILE A 441 -1.91 21.01 -27.83
CA ILE A 441 -2.90 19.95 -27.98
C ILE A 441 -3.59 20.13 -29.34
N VAL A 442 -3.66 19.04 -30.10
CA VAL A 442 -4.47 18.90 -31.31
C VAL A 442 -5.67 18.02 -31.00
N ASN A 443 -6.83 18.42 -31.51
CA ASN A 443 -8.12 17.76 -31.30
C ASN A 443 -8.51 17.64 -29.81
N MET A 444 -8.71 18.79 -29.16
CA MET A 444 -9.15 18.82 -27.76
C MET A 444 -10.57 18.25 -27.64
N VAL A 445 -10.76 17.39 -26.65
CA VAL A 445 -12.00 16.65 -26.40
C VAL A 445 -12.50 16.96 -24.98
N PRO A 446 -13.80 16.82 -24.71
CA PRO A 446 -14.33 17.08 -23.37
C PRO A 446 -13.77 16.10 -22.35
N ASN A 447 -13.92 16.43 -21.06
CA ASN A 447 -13.66 15.47 -20.01
C ASN A 447 -14.61 14.27 -20.15
N ILE A 448 -14.06 13.05 -20.18
CA ILE A 448 -14.81 11.82 -20.43
C ILE A 448 -14.57 10.84 -19.28
N SER A 449 -15.64 10.41 -18.61
CA SER A 449 -15.59 9.28 -17.69
C SER A 449 -15.26 8.00 -18.46
N VAL A 450 -14.15 7.35 -18.10
CA VAL A 450 -13.68 6.08 -18.69
C VAL A 450 -13.89 4.90 -17.74
N THR A 451 -14.02 5.13 -16.44
CA THR A 451 -14.40 4.08 -15.48
C THR A 451 -15.41 4.63 -14.49
N TRP A 452 -16.53 3.94 -14.29
CA TRP A 452 -17.55 4.32 -13.32
C TRP A 452 -18.20 3.11 -12.65
N LEU A 453 -18.68 3.33 -11.44
CA LEU A 453 -19.35 2.37 -10.57
C LEU A 453 -20.83 2.72 -10.49
N GLN A 454 -21.69 1.72 -10.64
CA GLN A 454 -23.11 1.82 -10.39
C GLN A 454 -23.49 0.82 -9.30
N SER A 455 -23.87 1.33 -8.14
CA SER A 455 -24.35 0.53 -7.01
C SER A 455 -25.87 0.61 -6.88
N PRO A 456 -26.57 -0.48 -6.50
CA PRO A 456 -28.01 -0.46 -6.29
C PRO A 456 -28.43 0.63 -5.29
N GLY A 457 -29.37 1.50 -5.68
CA GLY A 457 -29.90 2.57 -4.82
C GLY A 457 -28.95 3.73 -4.53
N ARG A 458 -27.77 3.77 -5.18
CA ARG A 458 -26.81 4.89 -5.06
C ARG A 458 -26.64 5.62 -6.39
N VAL A 459 -26.14 6.84 -6.31
CA VAL A 459 -25.77 7.63 -7.49
C VAL A 459 -24.56 6.98 -8.17
N THR A 460 -24.54 6.97 -9.49
CA THR A 460 -23.39 6.51 -10.27
C THR A 460 -22.15 7.35 -9.95
N GLU A 461 -21.06 6.69 -9.57
CA GLU A 461 -19.80 7.34 -9.22
C GLU A 461 -18.78 7.14 -10.35
N SER A 462 -18.27 8.23 -10.93
CA SER A 462 -17.13 8.11 -11.86
C SER A 462 -15.82 7.98 -11.08
N LEU A 463 -15.06 6.94 -11.39
CA LEU A 463 -13.81 6.57 -10.73
C LEU A 463 -12.58 7.05 -11.50
N LEU A 464 -12.66 7.09 -12.84
CA LEU A 464 -11.57 7.53 -13.71
C LEU A 464 -12.11 8.41 -14.83
N HIS A 465 -11.47 9.56 -14.99
CA HIS A 465 -11.76 10.54 -16.02
C HIS A 465 -10.57 10.71 -16.95
N PHE A 466 -10.89 10.95 -18.21
CA PHE A 466 -9.96 11.46 -19.20
C PHE A 466 -10.12 12.98 -19.29
N ASP A 467 -9.05 13.71 -18.96
CA ASP A 467 -8.96 15.16 -19.11
C ASP A 467 -7.71 15.52 -19.94
N PRO A 468 -7.86 16.03 -21.18
CA PRO A 468 -6.75 16.43 -22.03
C PRO A 468 -5.80 17.48 -21.43
N LEU A 469 -6.31 18.39 -20.59
CA LEU A 469 -5.47 19.42 -19.96
C LEU A 469 -4.61 18.82 -18.86
N HIS A 470 -5.21 17.97 -18.02
CA HIS A 470 -4.49 17.23 -17.00
C HIS A 470 -3.43 16.32 -17.64
N TYR A 471 -3.80 15.63 -18.73
CA TYR A 471 -2.89 14.77 -19.48
C TYR A 471 -1.66 15.52 -19.97
N LYS A 472 -1.83 16.69 -20.63
CA LYS A 472 -0.71 17.56 -21.03
C LYS A 472 0.24 17.86 -19.87
N MET A 473 -0.28 18.18 -18.68
CA MET A 473 0.52 18.51 -17.51
C MET A 473 1.31 17.30 -16.98
N LEU A 474 0.66 16.15 -16.82
CA LEU A 474 1.30 14.90 -16.38
C LEU A 474 2.42 14.48 -17.34
N THR A 475 2.13 14.51 -18.64
CA THR A 475 3.08 14.14 -19.69
C THR A 475 4.28 15.07 -19.70
N PHE A 476 4.06 16.39 -19.61
CA PHE A 476 5.16 17.36 -19.57
C PHE A 476 6.06 17.14 -18.34
N SER A 477 5.47 16.92 -17.16
CA SER A 477 6.21 16.70 -15.92
C SER A 477 6.99 15.38 -15.91
N ARG A 478 6.38 14.27 -16.34
CA ARG A 478 7.03 12.95 -16.43
C ARG A 478 8.22 12.99 -17.39
N MET A 479 8.09 13.71 -18.49
CA MET A 479 9.15 13.79 -19.49
C MET A 479 10.30 14.71 -19.10
N GLN A 480 10.05 15.81 -18.37
CA GLN A 480 11.17 16.61 -17.86
C GLN A 480 12.10 15.79 -16.95
N GLY A 481 11.53 14.93 -16.09
CA GLY A 481 12.31 14.02 -15.25
C GLY A 481 13.02 12.93 -16.04
N PHE A 482 12.34 12.31 -17.01
CA PHE A 482 12.90 11.22 -17.82
C PHE A 482 14.00 11.70 -18.80
N MET A 483 13.82 12.86 -19.40
CA MET A 483 14.70 13.31 -20.48
C MET A 483 16.01 13.93 -19.99
N ASN A 484 16.17 14.25 -18.70
CA ASN A 484 17.42 14.70 -18.08
C ASN A 484 18.24 15.71 -18.94
N GLY A 485 17.56 16.59 -19.69
CA GLY A 485 18.18 17.54 -20.62
C GLY A 485 18.89 16.94 -21.85
N LYS A 486 18.76 15.63 -22.11
CA LYS A 486 19.52 14.89 -23.14
C LYS A 486 18.85 14.74 -24.51
N THR A 487 17.61 15.17 -24.69
CA THR A 487 16.94 14.98 -25.98
C THR A 487 16.73 16.29 -26.73
N THR A 488 17.40 16.37 -27.87
CA THR A 488 17.11 17.28 -28.99
C THR A 488 15.96 16.78 -29.87
N ASP A 489 15.21 15.74 -29.48
CA ASP A 489 14.17 15.13 -30.32
C ASP A 489 12.93 16.02 -30.43
N LYS A 490 12.90 16.77 -31.53
CA LYS A 490 11.86 17.73 -31.91
C LYS A 490 10.58 17.07 -32.46
N ASP A 491 10.36 15.78 -32.25
CA ASP A 491 9.27 15.05 -32.91
C ASP A 491 8.39 14.18 -32.00
N VAL A 492 8.58 14.20 -30.68
CA VAL A 492 7.79 13.37 -29.75
C VAL A 492 6.34 13.85 -29.64
N CYS A 493 5.41 12.94 -29.90
CA CYS A 493 3.97 13.11 -29.78
C CYS A 493 3.38 12.10 -28.81
N PHE A 494 2.45 12.57 -27.99
CA PHE A 494 1.65 11.73 -27.12
C PHE A 494 0.24 11.69 -27.68
N MET A 495 -0.28 10.49 -27.93
CA MET A 495 -1.66 10.33 -28.39
C MET A 495 -2.45 9.60 -27.32
N LEU A 496 -3.59 10.16 -26.95
CA LEU A 496 -4.59 9.44 -26.16
C LEU A 496 -5.79 9.14 -27.03
N LEU A 497 -6.25 7.88 -27.00
CA LEU A 497 -7.39 7.37 -27.75
C LEU A 497 -8.42 6.83 -26.75
N VAL A 498 -9.69 7.22 -26.87
CA VAL A 498 -10.77 6.80 -25.96
C VAL A 498 -12.02 6.46 -26.74
N GLU A 499 -12.65 5.32 -26.45
CA GLU A 499 -13.93 4.97 -27.05
C GLU A 499 -15.05 5.89 -26.56
N LYS A 500 -15.89 6.40 -27.46
CA LYS A 500 -17.03 7.27 -27.08
C LYS A 500 -18.08 6.49 -26.30
N THR A 501 -18.32 5.24 -26.71
CA THR A 501 -19.35 4.35 -26.19
C THR A 501 -18.76 3.01 -25.78
N MET A 502 -19.43 2.33 -24.84
CA MET A 502 -19.12 0.96 -24.44
C MET A 502 -19.56 0.00 -25.56
N ASN A 503 -18.63 -0.52 -26.35
CA ASN A 503 -18.89 -1.60 -27.31
C ASN A 503 -18.24 -2.91 -26.86
N SER A 504 -18.85 -4.04 -27.23
CA SER A 504 -18.35 -5.40 -26.90
C SER A 504 -17.14 -5.82 -27.73
N THR A 505 -16.91 -5.16 -28.87
CA THR A 505 -15.73 -5.35 -29.73
C THR A 505 -14.90 -4.05 -29.67
N SER A 506 -13.69 -4.13 -29.11
CA SER A 506 -12.80 -2.97 -28.97
C SER A 506 -12.47 -2.38 -30.35
N CYS A 507 -13.02 -1.21 -30.66
CA CYS A 507 -12.75 -0.55 -31.94
C CYS A 507 -11.33 0.00 -31.99
N LEU A 508 -10.71 0.21 -30.81
CA LEU A 508 -9.32 0.64 -30.66
C LEU A 508 -8.33 -0.41 -31.16
N LEU A 509 -8.47 -1.69 -30.78
CA LEU A 509 -7.53 -2.74 -31.20
C LEU A 509 -7.57 -2.95 -32.71
N GLY A 510 -8.76 -3.07 -33.29
CA GLY A 510 -8.90 -3.21 -34.75
C GLY A 510 -8.39 -1.98 -35.52
N MET A 511 -8.43 -0.79 -34.93
CA MET A 511 -7.81 0.41 -35.50
C MET A 511 -6.28 0.32 -35.48
N LEU A 512 -5.69 -0.11 -34.37
CA LEU A 512 -4.24 -0.30 -34.25
C LEU A 512 -3.72 -1.41 -35.17
N GLU A 513 -4.48 -2.50 -35.35
CA GLU A 513 -4.16 -3.55 -36.30
C GLU A 513 -4.15 -3.05 -37.75
N LYS A 514 -5.11 -2.20 -38.14
CA LYS A 514 -5.10 -1.56 -39.47
C LYS A 514 -3.87 -0.69 -39.66
N TYR A 515 -3.42 0.03 -38.63
CA TYR A 515 -2.19 0.80 -38.69
C TYR A 515 -0.97 -0.08 -38.97
N ILE A 516 -0.85 -1.22 -38.28
CA ILE A 516 0.23 -2.18 -38.51
C ILE A 516 0.20 -2.69 -39.95
N ASN A 517 -0.97 -3.19 -40.40
CA ASN A 517 -1.11 -3.79 -41.72
C ASN A 517 -0.84 -2.81 -42.87
N GLY A 518 -1.21 -1.54 -42.69
CA GLY A 518 -0.94 -0.46 -43.65
C GLY A 518 0.52 -0.01 -43.69
N LYS A 519 1.32 -0.30 -42.67
CA LYS A 519 2.77 -0.01 -42.61
C LYS A 519 3.63 -1.18 -43.07
N THR A 520 3.12 -2.41 -43.01
CA THR A 520 3.82 -3.61 -43.52
C THR A 520 3.69 -3.79 -45.03
N THR A 521 2.85 -2.99 -45.69
CA THR A 521 2.58 -3.06 -47.15
C THR A 521 3.27 -1.95 -47.97
N THR A 522 4.06 -1.10 -47.31
CA THR A 522 4.88 -0.02 -47.89
C THR A 522 6.33 -0.25 -47.53
#